data_AF-A0A0N8GJU1-F1
#
_entry.id   AF-A0A0N8GJU1-F1
#
_cell.length_a   1.000
_cell.length_b   1.000
_cell.length_c   1.000
_cell.angle_alpha   90.00
_cell.angle_beta   90.00
_cell.angle_gamma   90.00
#
_symmetry.space_group_name_H-M   'P 1'
#
loop_
_entity.id
_entity.type
_entity.pdbx_description
1 polymer ?
#
loop_
_entity_poly.entity_id
_entity_poly.type
_entity_poly.pdbx_seq_one_letter_code
_entity_poly.pdbx_strand_id
1 'polypeptide(L)'
;MTDSFASFDGASLSFRCIGEGRPVLLLHGLFSSAEMNWIKFGHAQKLADAGFRAIMPDLRAHGQSAAPHDPAAYPHDVLVRDVEALVAHLGLTDFDLVGFSLGSRTAARCVIAGLAPRRLVLTGMGLEGLAGWARRSAFFLDAIARFDSVRQGDPAYFAVQFMKTMKVDRVAARLLLESIGDTERSDLAAITMPTLVLCGEKDRDNGSPEALVEALPDARLAWIPGTHMSSVTEGALGDELVHFLTA
;
A
#
# COMPACT_ATOMS: atom_id res chain seq x y z
N MET A 1 -6.63 -19.40 2.59
CA MET A 1 -8.06 -19.13 2.86
C MET A 1 -8.23 -17.63 3.00
N THR A 2 -9.39 -17.08 2.61
CA THR A 2 -9.71 -15.66 2.88
C THR A 2 -10.52 -15.59 4.16
N ASP A 3 -10.05 -14.79 5.11
CA ASP A 3 -10.74 -14.46 6.34
C ASP A 3 -11.27 -13.02 6.28
N SER A 4 -12.12 -12.65 7.24
CA SER A 4 -12.65 -11.29 7.34
C SER A 4 -12.73 -10.84 8.79
N PHE A 5 -12.66 -9.54 9.01
CA PHE A 5 -12.82 -8.91 10.31
C PHE A 5 -13.72 -7.67 10.19
N ALA A 6 -14.32 -7.26 11.29
CA ALA A 6 -15.03 -5.99 11.37
C ALA A 6 -14.03 -4.87 11.70
N SER A 7 -13.99 -3.85 10.85
CA SER A 7 -13.16 -2.65 11.08
C SER A 7 -13.77 -1.75 12.15
N PHE A 8 -13.12 -0.61 12.42
CA PHE A 8 -13.48 0.37 13.45
C PHE A 8 -14.94 0.90 13.35
N ASP A 9 -15.52 0.87 12.16
CA ASP A 9 -16.91 1.29 11.85
C ASP A 9 -17.85 0.11 11.56
N GLY A 10 -17.40 -1.12 11.79
CA GLY A 10 -18.16 -2.34 11.50
C GLY A 10 -18.11 -2.81 10.04
N ALA A 11 -17.39 -2.11 9.16
CA ALA A 11 -17.20 -2.58 7.78
C ALA A 11 -16.47 -3.93 7.77
N SER A 12 -16.98 -4.91 7.01
CA SER A 12 -16.32 -6.21 6.86
C SER A 12 -15.18 -6.10 5.86
N LEU A 13 -13.95 -6.27 6.33
CA LEU A 13 -12.74 -6.21 5.51
C LEU A 13 -12.10 -7.60 5.46
N SER A 14 -11.61 -7.95 4.27
CA SER A 14 -11.02 -9.25 3.98
C SER A 14 -9.50 -9.22 4.11
N PHE A 15 -8.92 -10.34 4.56
CA PHE A 15 -7.48 -10.55 4.53
C PHE A 15 -7.16 -12.01 4.25
N ARG A 16 -5.94 -12.25 3.77
CA ARG A 16 -5.39 -13.58 3.53
C ARG A 16 -4.12 -13.76 4.34
N CYS A 17 -3.86 -14.97 4.77
CA CYS A 17 -2.61 -15.36 5.43
C CYS A 17 -1.92 -16.49 4.68
N ILE A 18 -0.59 -16.45 4.59
CA ILE A 18 0.27 -17.57 4.17
C ILE A 18 1.47 -17.65 5.13
N GLY A 19 1.83 -18.87 5.56
CA GLY A 19 2.88 -19.12 6.55
C GLY A 19 2.42 -18.95 7.99
N GLU A 20 3.28 -19.33 8.93
CA GLU A 20 2.94 -19.43 10.37
C GLU A 20 3.96 -18.75 11.30
N GLY A 21 4.99 -18.08 10.74
CA GLY A 21 6.07 -17.48 11.53
C GLY A 21 5.84 -16.01 11.93
N ARG A 22 6.90 -15.19 11.92
CA ARG A 22 6.81 -13.79 12.37
C ARG A 22 5.84 -12.99 11.49
N PRO A 23 4.89 -12.21 12.05
CA PRO A 23 3.89 -11.51 11.25
C PRO A 23 4.52 -10.41 10.39
N VAL A 24 4.15 -10.38 9.11
CA VAL A 24 4.42 -9.25 8.22
C VAL A 24 3.12 -8.83 7.54
N LEU A 25 2.73 -7.56 7.72
CA LEU A 25 1.54 -7.00 7.12
C LEU A 25 1.88 -6.35 5.77
N LEU A 26 1.18 -6.74 4.70
CA LEU A 26 1.46 -6.34 3.32
C LEU A 26 0.29 -5.53 2.73
N LEU A 27 0.46 -4.22 2.59
CA LEU A 27 -0.57 -3.28 2.10
C LEU A 27 -0.43 -3.02 0.60
N HIS A 28 -1.43 -3.41 -0.20
CA HIS A 28 -1.39 -3.26 -1.66
C HIS A 28 -1.62 -1.81 -2.15
N GLY A 29 -1.40 -1.58 -3.45
CA GLY A 29 -1.57 -0.26 -4.09
C GLY A 29 -3.01 0.09 -4.49
N LEU A 30 -3.24 1.34 -4.88
CA LEU A 30 -4.54 1.83 -5.35
C LEU A 30 -5.04 1.01 -6.55
N PHE A 31 -6.34 0.74 -6.58
CA PHE A 31 -7.04 -0.06 -7.60
C PHE A 31 -6.60 -1.54 -7.68
N SER A 32 -5.69 -1.98 -6.80
CA SER A 32 -5.16 -3.34 -6.77
C SER A 32 -5.89 -4.22 -5.74
N SER A 33 -5.28 -5.34 -5.39
CA SER A 33 -5.70 -6.23 -4.30
C SER A 33 -4.48 -6.97 -3.73
N ALA A 34 -4.63 -7.62 -2.58
CA ALA A 34 -3.62 -8.52 -2.04
C ALA A 34 -3.31 -9.68 -3.00
N GLU A 35 -4.32 -10.19 -3.72
CA GLU A 35 -4.11 -11.20 -4.76
C GLU A 35 -3.13 -10.70 -5.82
N MET A 36 -3.35 -9.50 -6.36
CA MET A 36 -2.55 -8.98 -7.47
C MET A 36 -1.15 -8.54 -7.04
N ASN A 37 -1.00 -7.87 -5.88
CA ASN A 37 0.31 -7.37 -5.47
C ASN A 37 1.17 -8.37 -4.71
N TRP A 38 0.60 -9.35 -4.00
CA TRP A 38 1.39 -10.17 -3.07
C TRP A 38 1.36 -11.66 -3.39
N ILE A 39 0.24 -12.18 -3.90
CA ILE A 39 0.05 -13.62 -4.08
C ILE A 39 0.43 -14.06 -5.49
N LYS A 40 -0.13 -13.41 -6.52
CA LYS A 40 -0.04 -13.84 -7.93
C LYS A 40 1.41 -14.01 -8.42
N PHE A 41 2.33 -13.18 -7.94
CA PHE A 41 3.74 -13.18 -8.33
C PHE A 41 4.67 -13.81 -7.28
N GLY A 42 4.11 -14.46 -6.25
CA GLY A 42 4.86 -15.30 -5.31
C GLY A 42 5.55 -14.58 -4.15
N HIS A 43 5.37 -13.26 -3.98
CA HIS A 43 6.06 -12.51 -2.91
C HIS A 43 5.66 -12.98 -1.51
N ALA A 44 4.36 -13.22 -1.30
CA ALA A 44 3.85 -13.76 -0.05
C ALA A 44 4.37 -15.18 0.23
N GLN A 45 4.54 -16.00 -0.82
CA GLN A 45 5.11 -17.35 -0.69
C GLN A 45 6.58 -17.29 -0.30
N LYS A 46 7.38 -16.41 -0.91
CA LYS A 46 8.80 -16.21 -0.54
C LYS A 46 8.95 -15.80 0.91
N LEU A 47 8.10 -14.91 1.41
CA LEU A 47 8.07 -14.53 2.82
C LEU A 47 7.68 -15.71 3.72
N ALA A 48 6.67 -16.48 3.34
CA ALA A 48 6.27 -17.67 4.09
C ALA A 48 7.41 -18.71 4.17
N ASP A 49 8.08 -18.98 3.05
CA ASP A 49 9.22 -19.89 2.97
C ASP A 49 10.42 -19.41 3.81
N ALA A 50 10.54 -18.09 3.98
CA ALA A 50 11.54 -17.46 4.85
C ALA A 50 11.13 -17.40 6.34
N GLY A 51 10.04 -18.05 6.74
CA GLY A 51 9.62 -18.13 8.14
C GLY A 51 8.78 -16.95 8.61
N PHE A 52 8.09 -16.25 7.70
CA PHE A 52 7.10 -15.24 8.05
C PHE A 52 5.67 -15.78 7.97
N ARG A 53 4.76 -15.08 8.64
CA ARG A 53 3.32 -15.15 8.39
C ARG A 53 2.95 -13.89 7.61
N ALA A 54 2.83 -14.02 6.29
CA ALA A 54 2.41 -12.93 5.42
C ALA A 54 0.90 -12.70 5.57
N ILE A 55 0.53 -11.53 6.09
CA ILE A 55 -0.86 -11.09 6.30
C ILE A 55 -1.16 -10.02 5.26
N MET A 56 -2.17 -10.23 4.44
CA MET A 56 -2.44 -9.41 3.26
C MET A 56 -3.92 -9.01 3.22
N PRO A 57 -4.29 -7.85 3.78
CA PRO A 57 -5.64 -7.32 3.63
C PRO A 57 -5.89 -6.86 2.19
N ASP A 58 -7.12 -7.02 1.72
CA ASP A 58 -7.62 -6.11 0.69
C ASP A 58 -8.03 -4.80 1.41
N LEU A 59 -7.52 -3.66 0.96
CA LEU A 59 -7.86 -2.36 1.52
C LEU A 59 -9.34 -2.06 1.27
N ARG A 60 -9.96 -1.23 2.12
CA ARG A 60 -11.33 -0.75 1.90
C ARG A 60 -11.50 -0.23 0.46
N ALA A 61 -12.67 -0.47 -0.13
CA ALA A 61 -12.98 -0.20 -1.54
C ALA A 61 -12.21 -1.05 -2.58
N HIS A 62 -11.50 -2.10 -2.16
CA HIS A 62 -10.72 -2.96 -3.03
C HIS A 62 -10.98 -4.45 -2.77
N GLY A 63 -10.70 -5.27 -3.79
CA GLY A 63 -10.71 -6.72 -3.69
C GLY A 63 -12.01 -7.28 -3.11
N GLN A 64 -11.89 -8.05 -2.03
CA GLN A 64 -13.03 -8.67 -1.33
C GLN A 64 -13.47 -7.89 -0.08
N SER A 65 -12.89 -6.72 0.17
CA SER A 65 -13.25 -5.86 1.30
C SER A 65 -14.44 -4.97 0.98
N ALA A 66 -15.16 -4.55 2.02
CA ALA A 66 -16.31 -3.66 1.87
C ALA A 66 -15.97 -2.39 1.08
N ALA A 67 -16.90 -2.00 0.21
CA ALA A 67 -16.86 -0.81 -0.63
C ALA A 67 -18.15 0.02 -0.41
N PRO A 68 -18.39 0.55 0.81
CA PRO A 68 -19.58 1.33 1.08
C PRO A 68 -19.66 2.56 0.15
N HIS A 69 -20.87 3.01 -0.17
CA HIS A 69 -21.07 4.21 -1.01
C HIS A 69 -21.48 5.45 -0.20
N ASP A 70 -21.56 5.31 1.13
CA ASP A 70 -21.82 6.42 2.04
C ASP A 70 -20.51 7.18 2.32
N PRO A 71 -20.43 8.50 2.05
CA PRO A 71 -19.28 9.33 2.41
C PRO A 71 -18.90 9.24 3.89
N ALA A 72 -19.85 9.01 4.80
CA ALA A 72 -19.58 8.87 6.22
C ALA A 72 -18.69 7.65 6.55
N ALA A 73 -18.62 6.66 5.65
CA ALA A 73 -17.75 5.49 5.77
C ALA A 73 -16.30 5.74 5.34
N TYR A 74 -15.95 6.99 4.96
CA TYR A 74 -14.61 7.39 4.54
C TYR A 74 -14.13 8.62 5.31
N PRO A 75 -14.04 8.55 6.65
CA PRO A 75 -13.43 9.63 7.43
C PRO A 75 -11.96 9.79 7.06
N HIS A 76 -11.37 10.94 7.43
CA HIS A 76 -9.94 11.16 7.28
C HIS A 76 -9.13 10.00 7.89
N ASP A 77 -8.14 9.51 7.15
CA ASP A 77 -7.30 8.37 7.52
C ASP A 77 -8.03 7.04 7.69
N VAL A 78 -9.12 6.82 6.96
CA VAL A 78 -9.89 5.57 7.01
C VAL A 78 -9.01 4.30 6.88
N LEU A 79 -8.03 4.30 5.97
CA LEU A 79 -7.15 3.14 5.78
C LEU A 79 -6.20 2.90 6.96
N VAL A 80 -5.77 3.96 7.64
CA VAL A 80 -4.94 3.82 8.85
C VAL A 80 -5.76 3.15 9.94
N ARG A 81 -7.00 3.62 10.16
CA ARG A 81 -7.92 3.03 11.14
C ARG A 81 -8.29 1.59 10.80
N ASP A 82 -8.43 1.26 9.52
CA ASP A 82 -8.65 -0.11 9.06
C ASP A 82 -7.45 -1.02 9.39
N VAL A 83 -6.22 -0.52 9.21
CA VAL A 83 -4.99 -1.26 9.54
C VAL A 83 -4.83 -1.42 11.05
N GLU A 84 -5.08 -0.38 11.84
CA GLU A 84 -5.07 -0.44 13.30
C GLU A 84 -6.09 -1.46 13.83
N ALA A 85 -7.30 -1.47 13.25
CA ALA A 85 -8.32 -2.45 13.58
C ALA A 85 -7.89 -3.89 13.25
N LEU A 86 -7.21 -4.12 12.12
CA LEU A 86 -6.65 -5.44 11.78
C LEU A 86 -5.54 -5.86 12.73
N VAL A 87 -4.62 -4.95 13.06
CA VAL A 87 -3.54 -5.18 14.03
C VAL A 87 -4.11 -5.57 15.38
N ALA A 88 -5.13 -4.85 15.86
CA ALA A 88 -5.83 -5.16 17.10
C ALA A 88 -6.59 -6.49 17.03
N HIS A 89 -7.31 -6.75 15.93
CA HIS A 89 -8.06 -7.98 15.71
C HIS A 89 -7.17 -9.23 15.76
N LEU A 90 -5.96 -9.15 15.20
CA LEU A 90 -4.99 -10.23 15.17
C LEU A 90 -4.05 -10.25 16.39
N GLY A 91 -4.14 -9.26 17.28
CA GLY A 91 -3.28 -9.14 18.46
C GLY A 91 -1.80 -8.94 18.13
N LEU A 92 -1.49 -8.24 17.03
CA LEU A 92 -0.11 -8.07 16.57
C LEU A 92 0.61 -7.06 17.46
N THR A 93 1.69 -7.51 18.10
CA THR A 93 2.54 -6.68 18.98
C THR A 93 4.00 -6.63 18.51
N ASP A 94 4.41 -7.61 17.71
CA ASP A 94 5.76 -7.72 17.14
C ASP A 94 5.63 -8.11 15.66
N PHE A 95 5.53 -7.11 14.77
CA PHE A 95 5.27 -7.32 13.35
C PHE A 95 6.12 -6.39 12.47
N ASP A 96 6.31 -6.80 11.21
CA ASP A 96 6.89 -5.99 10.16
C ASP A 96 5.79 -5.41 9.26
N LEU A 97 6.00 -4.23 8.67
CA LEU A 97 5.01 -3.56 7.83
C LEU A 97 5.58 -3.22 6.45
N VAL A 98 4.91 -3.67 5.41
CA VAL A 98 5.29 -3.43 4.01
C VAL A 98 4.12 -2.80 3.29
N GLY A 99 4.39 -1.75 2.53
CA GLY A 99 3.42 -1.14 1.64
C GLY A 99 3.91 -1.07 0.21
N PHE A 100 2.99 -1.06 -0.75
CA PHE A 100 3.24 -0.70 -2.14
C PHE A 100 2.37 0.48 -2.58
N SER A 101 2.98 1.54 -3.11
CA SER A 101 2.27 2.72 -3.63
C SER A 101 1.32 3.33 -2.57
N LEU A 102 -0.01 3.29 -2.77
CA LEU A 102 -0.99 3.67 -1.74
C LEU A 102 -0.78 2.92 -0.40
N GLY A 103 -0.37 1.66 -0.45
CA GLY A 103 -0.03 0.89 0.72
C GLY A 103 1.20 1.44 1.45
N SER A 104 2.23 1.93 0.72
CA SER A 104 3.39 2.61 1.32
C SER A 104 2.98 3.90 2.01
N ARG A 105 2.09 4.67 1.37
CA ARG A 105 1.51 5.88 1.95
C ARG A 105 0.76 5.56 3.24
N THR A 106 -0.10 4.55 3.19
CA THR A 106 -0.88 4.09 4.35
C THR A 106 0.04 3.60 5.46
N ALA A 107 1.07 2.81 5.14
CA ALA A 107 2.03 2.29 6.10
C ALA A 107 2.81 3.41 6.82
N ALA A 108 3.31 4.40 6.09
CA ALA A 108 3.96 5.57 6.68
C ALA A 108 3.01 6.33 7.62
N ARG A 109 1.76 6.54 7.21
CA ARG A 109 0.75 7.19 8.06
C ARG A 109 0.38 6.38 9.29
N CYS A 110 0.33 5.05 9.19
CA CYS A 110 0.12 4.18 10.34
C CYS A 110 1.23 4.36 11.39
N VAL A 111 2.48 4.48 10.94
CA VAL A 111 3.61 4.73 11.86
C VAL A 111 3.49 6.11 12.51
N ILE A 112 3.19 7.14 11.72
CA ILE A 112 2.99 8.51 12.23
C ILE A 112 1.81 8.56 13.23
N ALA A 113 0.77 7.75 13.02
CA ALA A 113 -0.38 7.63 13.90
C ALA A 113 -0.09 6.81 15.18
N GLY A 114 1.07 6.14 15.27
CA GLY A 114 1.53 5.48 16.48
C GLY A 114 1.75 3.97 16.38
N LEU A 115 1.53 3.33 15.21
CA LEU A 115 1.96 1.95 15.04
C LEU A 115 3.49 1.86 15.04
N ALA A 116 4.01 0.84 15.72
CA ALA A 116 5.44 0.64 15.89
C ALA A 116 5.88 -0.72 15.32
N PRO A 117 5.88 -0.90 13.98
CA PRO A 117 6.44 -2.11 13.38
C PRO A 117 7.95 -2.18 13.65
N ARG A 118 8.49 -3.41 13.70
CA ARG A 118 9.93 -3.65 13.87
C ARG A 118 10.73 -3.09 12.69
N ARG A 119 10.20 -3.25 11.48
CA ARG A 119 10.76 -2.77 10.22
C ARG A 119 9.65 -2.27 9.31
N LEU A 120 9.97 -1.24 8.53
CA LEU A 120 9.07 -0.66 7.55
C LEU A 120 9.65 -0.83 6.14
N VAL A 121 8.82 -1.21 5.18
CA VAL A 121 9.20 -1.18 3.76
C VAL A 121 8.21 -0.33 2.97
N LEU A 122 8.74 0.70 2.30
CA LEU A 122 8.00 1.60 1.44
C LEU A 122 8.37 1.29 -0.02
N THR A 123 7.56 0.46 -0.67
CA THR A 123 7.84 0.05 -2.06
C THR A 123 7.19 0.99 -3.07
N GLY A 124 7.89 1.26 -4.17
CA GLY A 124 7.44 2.15 -5.26
C GLY A 124 7.10 3.56 -4.78
N MET A 125 7.86 4.10 -3.82
CA MET A 125 7.55 5.37 -3.16
C MET A 125 8.74 6.32 -3.14
N GLY A 126 8.47 7.59 -3.39
CA GLY A 126 9.40 8.71 -3.22
C GLY A 126 8.78 9.80 -2.35
N LEU A 127 9.53 10.88 -2.10
CA LEU A 127 9.14 11.91 -1.14
C LEU A 127 7.82 12.59 -1.53
N GLU A 128 7.65 12.95 -2.81
CA GLU A 128 6.45 13.60 -3.33
C GLU A 128 5.21 12.69 -3.32
N GLY A 129 5.41 11.37 -3.38
CA GLY A 129 4.35 10.40 -3.23
C GLY A 129 3.79 10.33 -1.80
N LEU A 130 4.54 10.82 -0.80
CA LEU A 130 4.09 10.99 0.58
C LEU A 130 3.64 12.43 0.87
N ALA A 131 4.41 13.45 0.46
CA ALA A 131 4.21 14.86 0.81
C ALA A 131 3.67 15.73 -0.35
N GLY A 132 2.90 15.15 -1.26
CA GLY A 132 2.36 15.81 -2.45
C GLY A 132 1.06 15.19 -2.96
N TRP A 133 0.24 14.66 -2.05
CA TRP A 133 -0.93 13.85 -2.40
C TRP A 133 -1.96 14.56 -3.26
N ALA A 134 -2.20 15.85 -3.01
CA ALA A 134 -3.26 16.59 -3.68
C ALA A 134 -3.19 16.52 -5.21
N ARG A 135 -1.97 16.56 -5.78
CA ARG A 135 -1.78 16.43 -7.22
C ARG A 135 -2.04 15.00 -7.72
N ARG A 136 -1.63 14.00 -6.94
CA ARG A 136 -1.76 12.58 -7.29
C ARG A 136 -3.22 12.12 -7.19
N SER A 137 -3.94 12.56 -6.14
CA SER A 137 -5.37 12.29 -5.99
C SER A 137 -6.18 12.97 -7.09
N ALA A 138 -5.88 14.22 -7.43
CA ALA A 138 -6.56 14.94 -8.52
C ALA A 138 -6.47 14.19 -9.86
N PHE A 139 -5.32 13.60 -10.19
CA PHE A 139 -5.16 12.77 -11.39
C PHE A 139 -6.10 11.56 -11.39
N PHE A 140 -6.19 10.83 -10.28
CA PHE A 140 -7.04 9.64 -10.21
C PHE A 140 -8.53 9.98 -10.13
N LEU A 141 -8.90 11.09 -9.47
CA LEU A 141 -10.27 11.59 -9.46
C LEU A 141 -10.73 11.98 -10.88
N ASP A 142 -9.87 12.66 -11.64
CA ASP A 142 -10.12 12.97 -13.05
C ASP A 142 -10.25 11.70 -13.90
N ALA A 143 -9.36 10.72 -13.72
CA ALA A 143 -9.43 9.43 -14.43
C ALA A 143 -10.75 8.68 -14.13
N ILE A 144 -11.23 8.72 -12.88
CA ILE A 144 -12.51 8.14 -12.48
C ILE A 144 -13.69 8.88 -13.13
N ALA A 145 -13.65 10.21 -13.13
CA ALA A 145 -14.70 11.06 -13.72
C ALA A 145 -14.82 10.85 -15.24
N ARG A 146 -13.68 10.68 -15.92
CA ARG A 146 -13.60 10.51 -17.39
C ARG A 146 -13.55 9.06 -17.84
N PHE A 147 -13.77 8.10 -16.96
CA PHE A 147 -13.53 6.66 -17.16
C PHE A 147 -14.02 6.09 -18.51
N ASP A 148 -15.22 6.47 -18.94
CA ASP A 148 -15.84 5.98 -20.19
C ASP A 148 -15.37 6.73 -21.44
N SER A 149 -14.79 7.92 -21.27
CA SER A 149 -14.30 8.79 -22.35
C SER A 149 -12.80 8.69 -22.63
N VAL A 150 -12.01 8.19 -21.68
CA VAL A 150 -10.54 8.04 -21.84
C VAL A 150 -10.22 7.09 -23.00
N ARG A 151 -9.27 7.48 -23.85
CA ARG A 151 -8.81 6.74 -25.05
C ARG A 151 -7.29 6.59 -25.05
N GLN A 152 -6.76 5.72 -25.90
CA GLN A 152 -5.33 5.52 -26.05
C GLN A 152 -4.65 6.86 -26.40
N GLY A 153 -3.53 7.15 -25.72
CA GLY A 153 -2.82 8.44 -25.83
C GLY A 153 -3.17 9.44 -24.73
N ASP A 154 -4.28 9.25 -24.01
CA ASP A 154 -4.58 10.03 -22.80
C ASP A 154 -3.65 9.60 -21.64
N PRO A 155 -3.11 10.53 -20.84
CA PRO A 155 -2.30 10.21 -19.66
C PRO A 155 -3.00 9.26 -18.67
N ALA A 156 -4.33 9.33 -18.56
CA ALA A 156 -5.12 8.47 -17.68
C ALA A 156 -5.39 7.07 -18.26
N TYR A 157 -4.99 6.80 -19.51
CA TYR A 157 -5.35 5.57 -20.22
C TYR A 157 -5.00 4.30 -19.44
N PHE A 158 -3.76 4.18 -18.97
CA PHE A 158 -3.32 2.99 -18.24
C PHE A 158 -4.02 2.83 -16.89
N ALA A 159 -4.27 3.92 -16.17
CA ALA A 159 -5.04 3.89 -14.93
C ALA A 159 -6.48 3.40 -15.17
N VAL A 160 -7.13 3.87 -16.24
CA VAL A 160 -8.47 3.42 -16.64
C VAL A 160 -8.49 1.96 -17.08
N GLN A 161 -7.50 1.51 -17.86
CA GLN A 161 -7.41 0.09 -18.23
C GLN A 161 -7.20 -0.79 -17.00
N PHE A 162 -6.34 -0.37 -16.06
CA PHE A 162 -6.12 -1.10 -14.82
C PHE A 162 -7.38 -1.19 -13.98
N MET A 163 -8.10 -0.07 -13.79
CA MET A 163 -9.40 -0.07 -13.11
C MET A 163 -10.42 -1.00 -13.78
N LYS A 164 -10.46 -1.07 -15.12
CA LYS A 164 -11.33 -2.01 -15.86
C LYS A 164 -10.96 -3.46 -15.58
N THR A 165 -9.66 -3.79 -15.65
CA THR A 165 -9.15 -5.15 -15.37
C THR A 165 -9.46 -5.58 -13.94
N MET A 166 -9.27 -4.67 -12.99
CA MET A 166 -9.48 -4.92 -11.57
C MET A 166 -10.95 -4.79 -11.14
N LYS A 167 -11.84 -4.38 -12.06
CA LYS A 167 -13.27 -4.16 -11.82
C LYS A 167 -13.53 -3.24 -10.62
N VAL A 168 -12.77 -2.14 -10.56
CA VAL A 168 -12.82 -1.19 -9.44
C VAL A 168 -14.21 -0.59 -9.28
N ASP A 169 -14.71 -0.57 -8.04
CA ASP A 169 -15.85 0.25 -7.66
C ASP A 169 -15.46 1.72 -7.63
N ARG A 170 -15.83 2.45 -8.68
CA ARG A 170 -15.43 3.85 -8.88
C ARG A 170 -16.07 4.81 -7.89
N VAL A 171 -17.24 4.49 -7.33
CA VAL A 171 -17.90 5.35 -6.35
C VAL A 171 -17.13 5.27 -5.03
N ALA A 172 -16.90 4.05 -4.54
CA ALA A 172 -16.12 3.79 -3.34
C ALA A 172 -14.67 4.29 -3.47
N ALA A 173 -14.04 4.08 -4.62
CA ALA A 173 -12.66 4.51 -4.84
C ALA A 173 -12.52 6.05 -4.89
N ARG A 174 -13.52 6.77 -5.40
CA ARG A 174 -13.55 8.24 -5.34
C ARG A 174 -13.61 8.73 -3.90
N LEU A 175 -14.53 8.18 -3.09
CA LEU A 175 -14.67 8.53 -1.68
C LEU A 175 -13.40 8.22 -0.90
N LEU A 176 -12.75 7.08 -1.19
CA LEU A 176 -11.47 6.73 -0.59
C LEU A 176 -10.38 7.76 -0.92
N LEU A 177 -10.24 8.15 -2.19
CA LEU A 177 -9.24 9.15 -2.61
C LEU A 177 -9.42 10.50 -1.88
N GLU A 178 -10.67 10.89 -1.63
CA GLU A 178 -11.04 12.11 -0.91
C GLU A 178 -10.76 12.04 0.59
N SER A 179 -10.66 10.83 1.16
CA SER A 179 -10.40 10.61 2.59
C SER A 179 -8.92 10.61 2.99
N ILE A 180 -8.02 10.52 2.02
CA ILE A 180 -6.58 10.41 2.25
C ILE A 180 -5.98 11.82 2.36
N GLY A 181 -5.38 12.14 3.51
CA GLY A 181 -4.68 13.40 3.75
C GLY A 181 -3.24 13.40 3.23
N ASP A 182 -2.63 14.59 3.18
CA ASP A 182 -1.21 14.71 2.87
C ASP A 182 -0.33 14.31 4.07
N THR A 183 0.92 13.91 3.83
CA THR A 183 1.90 13.64 4.90
C THR A 183 2.95 14.74 4.88
N GLU A 184 2.98 15.57 5.92
CA GLU A 184 3.97 16.63 6.00
C GLU A 184 5.38 16.06 6.10
N ARG A 185 6.36 16.71 5.44
CA ARG A 185 7.75 16.22 5.46
C ARG A 185 8.32 16.14 6.88
N SER A 186 7.89 17.02 7.78
CA SER A 186 8.30 17.00 9.20
C SER A 186 7.86 15.73 9.93
N ASP A 187 6.72 15.16 9.54
CA ASP A 187 6.14 14.00 10.23
C ASP A 187 6.94 12.73 9.95
N LEU A 188 7.73 12.69 8.87
CA LEU A 188 8.62 11.58 8.54
C LEU A 188 9.68 11.34 9.62
N ALA A 189 9.98 12.33 10.46
CA ALA A 189 10.87 12.16 11.60
C ALA A 189 10.33 11.18 12.66
N ALA A 190 9.03 10.87 12.66
CA ALA A 190 8.42 9.87 13.54
C ALA A 190 8.71 8.43 13.09
N ILE A 191 9.17 8.22 11.86
CA ILE A 191 9.49 6.89 11.30
C ILE A 191 10.92 6.53 11.71
N THR A 192 11.08 6.07 12.95
CA THR A 192 12.40 5.83 13.56
C THR A 192 12.89 4.39 13.47
N MET A 193 12.04 3.45 13.03
CA MET A 193 12.45 2.06 12.82
C MET A 193 13.26 1.91 11.53
N PRO A 194 14.09 0.86 11.41
CA PRO A 194 14.78 0.56 10.16
C PRO A 194 13.79 0.49 8.99
N THR A 195 14.04 1.33 8.00
CA THR A 195 13.15 1.49 6.84
C THR A 195 13.87 1.17 5.54
N LEU A 196 13.24 0.36 4.70
CA LEU A 196 13.68 0.14 3.32
C LEU A 196 12.78 0.93 2.37
N VAL A 197 13.38 1.80 1.56
CA VAL A 197 12.74 2.34 0.36
C VAL A 197 13.14 1.44 -0.81
N LEU A 198 12.18 0.80 -1.46
CA LEU A 198 12.43 -0.20 -2.50
C LEU A 198 11.70 0.17 -3.79
N CYS A 199 12.44 0.56 -4.82
CA CYS A 199 11.85 1.11 -6.04
C CYS A 199 12.29 0.38 -7.30
N GLY A 200 11.43 0.43 -8.32
CA GLY A 200 11.84 0.06 -9.68
C GLY A 200 12.87 1.05 -10.21
N GLU A 201 13.94 0.59 -10.85
CA GLU A 201 14.99 1.45 -11.43
C GLU A 201 14.44 2.54 -12.38
N LYS A 202 13.29 2.26 -13.00
CA LYS A 202 12.59 3.15 -13.93
C LYS A 202 11.28 3.72 -13.36
N ASP A 203 11.02 3.53 -12.07
CA ASP A 203 9.87 4.12 -11.38
C ASP A 203 10.12 5.62 -11.15
N ARG A 204 9.25 6.47 -11.71
CA ARG A 204 9.29 7.93 -11.55
C ARG A 204 7.93 8.49 -11.11
N ASP A 205 7.06 7.60 -10.64
CA ASP A 205 5.64 7.86 -10.50
C ASP A 205 5.32 8.62 -9.21
N ASN A 206 6.07 8.31 -8.15
CA ASN A 206 5.87 8.84 -6.79
C ASN A 206 7.01 9.76 -6.32
N GLY A 207 7.77 10.35 -7.25
CA GLY A 207 8.83 11.30 -6.90
C GLY A 207 10.19 10.64 -6.64
N SER A 208 11.07 11.29 -5.86
CA SER A 208 12.44 10.81 -5.62
C SER A 208 12.53 9.86 -4.42
N PRO A 209 12.95 8.60 -4.63
CA PRO A 209 13.26 7.66 -3.54
C PRO A 209 14.47 8.09 -2.71
N GLU A 210 15.46 8.71 -3.32
CA GLU A 210 16.64 9.23 -2.65
C GLU A 210 16.27 10.34 -1.67
N ALA A 211 15.47 11.31 -2.10
CA ALA A 211 14.99 12.39 -1.23
C ALA A 211 14.11 11.87 -0.08
N LEU A 212 13.41 10.75 -0.28
CA LEU A 212 12.67 10.08 0.79
C LEU A 212 13.62 9.45 1.81
N VAL A 213 14.67 8.75 1.36
CA VAL A 213 15.69 8.20 2.27
C VAL A 213 16.39 9.30 3.06
N GLU A 214 16.74 10.42 2.43
CA GLU A 214 17.32 11.59 3.11
C GLU A 214 16.38 12.22 4.16
N ALA A 215 15.06 12.08 3.99
CA ALA A 215 14.08 12.62 4.91
C ALA A 215 13.76 11.68 6.10
N LEU A 216 14.19 10.43 6.04
CA LEU A 216 13.90 9.41 7.06
C LEU A 216 15.10 9.23 8.01
N PRO A 217 14.88 9.08 9.33
CA PRO A 217 15.95 8.92 10.32
C PRO A 217 16.85 7.69 10.12
N ASP A 218 16.27 6.55 9.75
CA ASP A 218 16.97 5.27 9.55
C ASP A 218 16.41 4.57 8.31
N ALA A 219 16.91 4.96 7.14
CA ALA A 219 16.47 4.41 5.88
C ALA A 219 17.62 4.05 4.94
N ARG A 220 17.37 3.02 4.12
CA ARG A 220 18.23 2.67 2.98
C ARG A 220 17.40 2.51 1.72
N LEU A 221 18.05 2.73 0.57
CA LEU A 221 17.47 2.57 -0.75
C LEU A 221 17.93 1.25 -1.37
N ALA A 222 17.01 0.50 -1.95
CA ALA A 222 17.32 -0.60 -2.86
C ALA A 222 16.52 -0.47 -4.17
N TRP A 223 17.12 -0.98 -5.23
CA TRP A 223 16.56 -0.94 -6.57
C TRP A 223 16.27 -2.34 -7.09
N ILE A 224 15.16 -2.48 -7.80
CA ILE A 224 14.79 -3.68 -8.55
C ILE A 224 14.44 -3.32 -9.99
N PRO A 225 14.49 -4.27 -10.94
CA PRO A 225 14.09 -4.00 -12.31
C PRO A 225 12.65 -3.46 -12.42
N GLY A 226 12.40 -2.64 -13.44
CA GLY A 226 11.05 -2.25 -13.84
C GLY A 226 10.64 -0.81 -13.50
N THR A 227 9.40 -0.50 -13.88
CA THR A 227 8.69 0.76 -13.59
C THR A 227 7.78 0.56 -12.37
N HIS A 228 7.04 1.60 -11.96
CA HIS A 228 6.04 1.48 -10.90
C HIS A 228 5.09 0.30 -11.10
N MET A 229 4.60 0.12 -12.33
CA MET A 229 3.60 -0.90 -12.64
C MET A 229 4.20 -2.29 -12.92
N SER A 230 5.48 -2.38 -13.29
CA SER A 230 6.10 -3.68 -13.60
C SER A 230 6.93 -4.23 -12.45
N SER A 231 7.56 -3.38 -11.62
CA SER A 231 8.43 -3.82 -10.53
C SER A 231 7.69 -4.66 -9.48
N VAL A 232 6.39 -4.39 -9.28
CA VAL A 232 5.54 -5.17 -8.37
C VAL A 232 5.31 -6.62 -8.85
N THR A 233 5.61 -6.91 -10.12
CA THR A 233 5.50 -8.25 -10.70
C THR A 233 6.82 -9.00 -10.71
N GLU A 234 7.94 -8.32 -10.45
CA GLU A 234 9.27 -8.88 -10.51
C GLU A 234 9.58 -9.72 -9.27
N GLY A 235 10.12 -10.92 -9.45
CA GLY A 235 10.51 -11.80 -8.34
C GLY A 235 11.50 -11.14 -7.38
N ALA A 236 12.34 -10.23 -7.88
CA ALA A 236 13.30 -9.47 -7.09
C ALA A 236 12.66 -8.62 -5.98
N LEU A 237 11.38 -8.22 -6.13
CA LEU A 237 10.63 -7.57 -5.05
C LEU A 237 10.56 -8.47 -3.82
N GLY A 238 10.04 -9.70 -3.98
CA GLY A 238 9.95 -10.65 -2.87
C GLY A 238 11.32 -11.05 -2.30
N ASP A 239 12.36 -11.15 -3.12
CA ASP A 239 13.71 -11.48 -2.66
C ASP A 239 14.28 -10.38 -1.75
N GLU A 240 14.13 -9.11 -2.13
CA GLU A 240 14.64 -8.00 -1.33
C GLU A 240 13.80 -7.77 -0.06
N LEU A 241 12.48 -8.04 -0.11
CA LEU A 241 11.64 -8.06 1.09
C LEU A 241 12.16 -9.10 2.10
N VAL A 242 12.42 -10.33 1.66
CA VAL A 242 12.98 -11.38 2.52
C VAL A 242 14.33 -10.97 3.08
N HIS A 243 15.25 -10.50 2.23
CA HIS A 243 16.58 -10.07 2.64
C HIS A 243 16.53 -8.99 3.73
N PHE A 244 15.76 -7.92 3.53
CA PHE A 244 15.66 -6.85 4.51
C PHE A 244 14.99 -7.28 5.81
N LEU A 245 13.89 -8.03 5.72
CA LEU A 245 13.13 -8.44 6.90
C LEU A 245 13.84 -9.51 7.72
N THR A 246 14.82 -10.22 7.17
CA THR A 246 15.62 -11.25 7.89
C THR A 246 16.93 -10.74 8.47
N ALA A 247 17.37 -9.53 8.09
CA ALA A 247 18.63 -8.93 8.54
C ALA A 247 18.68 -8.69 10.06
#